data_AF-A0A1V5NQV1-F1
#
_entry.id   AF-A0A1V5NQV1-F1
#
_cell.length_a   1.000
_cell.length_b   1.000
_cell.length_c   1.000
_cell.angle_alpha   90.00
_cell.angle_beta   90.00
_cell.angle_gamma   90.00
#
_symmetry.space_group_name_H-M   'P 1'
#
loop_
_entity.id
_entity.type
_entity.pdbx_description
1 polymer ?
#
loop_
_entity_poly.entity_id
_entity_poly.type
_entity_poly.pdbx_seq_one_letter_code
_entity_poly.pdbx_strand_id
1 'polypeptide(L)'
;MTLELPSSRGFVGQPATLRVWVSDARRQPVDSAQVTAQLKAGSGEPMSLTFTATTEKGCYEASFIPAARGLHAITAKAVKQGSLLGEASGKLLVEVPTVEFDDPEVNIALMTALASSSGGAYRPIEAHDELLDLIKPTPGQKRETKTFDARDSGILLVLLLILPLIEWTIRRKRGFS
;
A
#
# COMPACT_ATOMS: atom_id res chain seq x y z
N MET A 1 -6.36 7.87 -36.15
CA MET A 1 -6.25 7.58 -34.71
C MET A 1 -5.34 8.61 -34.09
N THR A 2 -5.75 9.20 -32.98
CA THR A 2 -4.97 10.20 -32.24
C THR A 2 -4.94 9.78 -30.78
N LEU A 3 -3.76 9.84 -30.15
CA LEU A 3 -3.59 9.61 -28.72
C LEU A 3 -3.46 10.98 -28.03
N GLU A 4 -4.34 11.25 -27.09
CA GLU A 4 -4.29 12.43 -26.24
C GLU A 4 -3.83 12.04 -24.83
N LEU A 5 -2.73 12.67 -24.42
CA LEU A 5 -2.21 12.59 -23.08
C LEU A 5 -2.69 13.85 -22.36
N PRO A 6 -3.47 13.75 -21.26
CA PRO A 6 -3.96 14.93 -20.53
C PRO A 6 -2.80 15.78 -20.00
N SER A 7 -1.64 15.17 -19.77
CA SER A 7 -0.40 15.87 -19.45
C SER A 7 0.79 15.12 -20.05
N SER A 8 1.79 15.86 -20.54
CA SER A 8 3.08 15.30 -20.94
C SER A 8 3.94 14.86 -19.74
N ARG A 9 3.50 15.21 -18.52
CA ARG A 9 4.11 14.86 -17.24
C ARG A 9 3.14 14.10 -16.34
N GLY A 10 3.63 13.10 -15.63
CA GLY A 10 2.91 12.36 -14.60
C GLY A 10 3.76 12.18 -13.34
N PHE A 11 3.16 11.68 -12.27
CA PHE A 11 3.86 11.49 -11.00
C PHE A 11 3.82 10.02 -10.55
N VAL A 12 4.91 9.55 -9.94
CA VAL A 12 4.95 8.21 -9.35
C VAL A 12 3.87 8.10 -8.28
N GLY A 13 3.09 7.02 -8.32
CA GLY A 13 2.03 6.75 -7.33
C GLY A 13 0.73 7.56 -7.52
N GLN A 14 0.67 8.47 -8.49
CA GLN A 14 -0.57 9.19 -8.83
C GLN A 14 -1.22 8.60 -10.10
N PRO A 15 -2.56 8.53 -10.15
CA PRO A 15 -3.25 8.03 -11.34
C PRO A 15 -3.05 8.97 -12.53
N ALA A 16 -2.57 8.42 -13.65
CA ALA A 16 -2.50 9.09 -14.93
C ALA A 16 -3.58 8.51 -15.87
N THR A 17 -4.39 9.40 -16.43
CA THR A 17 -5.44 9.05 -17.40
C THR A 17 -4.88 9.16 -18.81
N LEU A 18 -5.26 8.27 -19.71
CA LEU A 18 -4.88 8.26 -21.12
C LEU A 18 -6.16 8.27 -21.96
N ARG A 19 -6.26 9.14 -22.96
CA ARG A 19 -7.40 9.19 -23.87
C ARG A 19 -6.98 8.91 -25.31
N VAL A 20 -7.76 8.09 -25.99
CA VAL A 20 -7.48 7.70 -27.38
C VAL A 20 -8.73 7.96 -28.21
N TRP A 21 -8.55 8.72 -29.29
CA TRP A 21 -9.56 8.97 -30.29
C TRP A 21 -9.35 8.06 -31.50
N VAL A 22 -10.32 7.17 -31.73
CA VAL A 22 -10.33 6.23 -32.86
C VAL A 22 -11.31 6.73 -33.91
N SER A 23 -10.78 6.98 -35.10
CA SER A 23 -11.52 7.41 -36.28
C SER A 23 -11.21 6.51 -37.48
N ASP A 24 -12.19 6.27 -38.35
CA ASP A 24 -12.00 5.52 -39.59
C ASP A 24 -11.32 6.36 -40.70
N ALA A 25 -11.15 5.78 -41.89
CA ALA A 25 -10.56 6.44 -43.07
C ALA A 25 -11.37 7.67 -43.55
N ARG A 26 -12.65 7.76 -43.22
CA ARG A 26 -13.55 8.89 -43.50
C ARG A 26 -13.60 9.89 -42.35
N ARG A 27 -12.71 9.76 -41.36
CA ARG A 27 -12.68 10.56 -40.13
C ARG A 27 -13.97 10.45 -39.29
N GLN A 28 -14.68 9.34 -39.39
CA GLN A 28 -15.84 9.08 -38.52
C GLN A 28 -15.40 8.37 -37.23
N PRO A 29 -15.89 8.78 -36.05
CA PRO A 29 -15.56 8.13 -34.79
C PRO A 29 -16.07 6.68 -34.74
N VAL A 30 -15.30 5.78 -34.14
CA VAL A 30 -15.61 4.35 -34.08
C VAL A 30 -15.74 3.87 -32.64
N ASP A 31 -16.96 3.48 -32.24
CA ASP A 31 -17.29 3.06 -30.85
C ASP A 31 -17.10 1.55 -30.58
N SER A 32 -16.85 0.76 -31.61
CA SER A 32 -16.72 -0.71 -31.55
C SER A 32 -15.29 -1.21 -31.76
N ALA A 33 -14.29 -0.36 -31.50
CA ALA A 33 -12.88 -0.75 -31.53
C ALA A 33 -12.43 -1.29 -30.17
N GLN A 34 -11.61 -2.34 -30.19
CA GLN A 34 -10.86 -2.79 -29.04
C GLN A 34 -9.52 -2.06 -29.04
N VAL A 35 -9.28 -1.25 -28.00
CA VAL A 35 -8.07 -0.44 -27.87
C VAL A 35 -7.21 -1.01 -26.75
N THR A 36 -5.98 -1.37 -27.09
CA THR A 36 -4.96 -1.81 -26.13
C THR A 36 -3.75 -0.91 -26.26
N ALA A 37 -3.08 -0.61 -25.15
CA ALA A 37 -1.77 0.04 -25.20
C ALA A 37 -0.71 -0.77 -24.48
N GLN A 38 0.51 -0.63 -24.96
CA GLN A 38 1.70 -1.08 -24.27
C GLN A 38 2.43 0.14 -23.72
N LEU A 39 2.69 0.10 -22.42
CA LEU A 39 3.48 1.08 -21.70
C LEU A 39 4.87 0.48 -21.47
N LYS A 40 5.91 1.16 -21.94
CA LYS A 40 7.30 0.76 -21.72
C LYS A 40 8.04 1.83 -20.93
N ALA A 41 8.43 1.48 -19.71
CA ALA A 41 9.22 2.31 -18.80
C ALA A 41 10.72 2.06 -19.02
N GLY A 42 11.37 2.79 -19.93
CA GLY A 42 12.80 2.59 -20.21
C GLY A 42 13.16 1.14 -20.58
N SER A 43 14.02 0.49 -19.77
CA SER A 43 14.43 -0.92 -19.93
C SER A 43 13.53 -1.93 -19.21
N GLY A 44 12.45 -1.49 -18.57
CA GLY A 44 11.52 -2.36 -17.86
C GLY A 44 10.67 -3.22 -18.79
N GLU A 45 9.96 -4.19 -18.19
CA GLU A 45 8.99 -5.01 -18.92
C GLU A 45 7.80 -4.16 -19.41
N PRO A 46 7.29 -4.44 -20.63
CA PRO A 46 6.14 -3.75 -21.17
C PRO A 46 4.87 -4.14 -20.39
N MET A 47 4.17 -3.14 -19.86
CA MET A 47 2.88 -3.32 -19.22
C MET A 47 1.76 -3.13 -20.25
N SER A 48 0.78 -4.03 -20.26
CA SER A 48 -0.38 -3.90 -21.15
C SER A 48 -1.54 -3.21 -20.43
N LEU A 49 -2.16 -2.24 -21.10
CA LEU A 49 -3.32 -1.49 -20.65
C LEU A 49 -4.48 -1.73 -21.62
N THR A 50 -5.66 -1.98 -21.08
CA THR A 50 -6.90 -2.08 -21.86
C THR A 50 -7.72 -0.82 -21.64
N PHE A 51 -8.23 -0.24 -22.72
CA PHE A 51 -9.03 0.97 -22.64
C PHE A 51 -10.52 0.63 -22.62
N THR A 52 -11.29 1.47 -21.94
CA THR A 52 -12.74 1.38 -21.85
C THR A 52 -13.36 2.49 -22.69
N ALA A 53 -14.42 2.19 -23.43
CA ALA A 53 -15.15 3.20 -24.18
C ALA A 53 -15.79 4.23 -23.22
N THR A 54 -15.71 5.50 -23.56
CA THR A 54 -16.32 6.59 -22.78
C THR A 54 -17.70 6.95 -23.35
N THR A 55 -18.38 7.94 -22.75
CA THR A 55 -19.65 8.48 -23.25
C THR A 55 -19.49 9.24 -24.57
N GLU A 56 -18.27 9.69 -24.90
CA GLU A 56 -17.95 10.39 -26.13
C GLU A 56 -17.65 9.39 -27.26
N LYS A 57 -18.26 9.61 -28.44
CA LYS A 57 -18.12 8.71 -29.58
C LYS A 57 -16.67 8.66 -30.09
N GLY A 58 -16.11 7.47 -30.17
CA GLY A 58 -14.76 7.18 -30.64
C GLY A 58 -13.68 7.45 -29.59
N CYS A 59 -14.07 7.81 -28.36
CA CYS A 59 -13.15 8.12 -27.28
C CYS A 59 -13.04 6.96 -26.29
N TYR A 60 -11.80 6.52 -26.07
CA TYR A 60 -11.45 5.45 -25.17
C TYR A 60 -10.53 5.96 -24.09
N GLU A 61 -10.78 5.56 -22.84
CA GLU A 61 -10.02 6.01 -21.68
C GLU A 61 -9.41 4.82 -20.91
N ALA A 62 -8.18 4.99 -20.44
CA ALA A 62 -7.53 4.07 -19.51
C ALA A 62 -6.82 4.87 -18.41
N SER A 63 -6.92 4.40 -17.17
CA SER A 63 -6.18 4.94 -16.04
C SER A 63 -5.10 3.97 -15.60
N PHE A 64 -3.90 4.46 -15.31
CA PHE A 64 -2.82 3.65 -14.75
C PHE A 64 -2.03 4.43 -13.70
N ILE A 65 -1.35 3.72 -12.81
CA ILE A 65 -0.50 4.33 -11.77
C ILE A 65 0.96 4.03 -12.14
N PRO A 66 1.77 5.03 -12.51
CA PRO A 66 3.17 4.82 -12.80
C PRO A 66 3.94 4.38 -11.54
N ALA A 67 4.63 3.24 -11.63
CA ALA A 67 5.43 2.71 -10.53
C ALA A 67 6.87 3.26 -10.48
N ALA A 68 7.39 3.75 -11.61
CA ALA A 68 8.77 4.19 -11.74
C ALA A 68 8.88 5.55 -12.41
N ARG A 69 9.84 6.36 -11.97
CA ARG A 69 10.21 7.62 -12.61
C ARG A 69 10.92 7.39 -13.95
N GLY A 70 10.82 8.35 -14.86
CA GLY A 70 11.50 8.36 -16.14
C GLY A 70 10.57 8.56 -17.33
N LEU A 71 11.11 8.42 -18.53
CA LEU A 71 10.33 8.54 -19.77
C LEU A 71 9.64 7.22 -20.09
N HIS A 72 8.32 7.24 -20.11
CA HIS A 72 7.48 6.11 -20.50
C HIS A 72 7.02 6.29 -21.94
N ALA A 73 7.30 5.29 -22.78
CA ALA A 73 6.77 5.24 -24.14
C ALA A 73 5.44 4.49 -24.12
N ILE A 74 4.41 5.09 -24.70
CA ILE A 74 3.07 4.53 -24.81
C ILE A 74 2.80 4.26 -26.27
N THR A 75 2.38 3.04 -26.57
CA THR A 75 1.97 2.63 -27.91
C THR A 75 0.59 2.02 -27.85
N ALA A 76 -0.41 2.75 -28.35
CA ALA A 76 -1.80 2.31 -28.41
C ALA A 76 -2.14 1.75 -29.80
N LYS A 77 -2.88 0.65 -29.83
CA LYS A 77 -3.36 -0.02 -31.05
C LYS A 77 -4.87 -0.18 -30.97
N ALA A 78 -5.56 0.18 -32.04
CA ALA A 78 -7.01 0.01 -32.16
C ALA A 78 -7.31 -1.09 -33.18
N VAL A 79 -8.02 -2.13 -32.75
CA VAL A 79 -8.40 -3.26 -33.59
C VAL A 79 -9.92 -3.37 -33.61
N LYS A 80 -10.52 -3.54 -34.79
CA LYS A 80 -11.96 -3.80 -34.95
C LYS A 80 -12.15 -5.05 -35.79
N GLN A 81 -12.86 -6.03 -35.24
CA GLN A 81 -13.17 -7.31 -35.94
C GLN A 81 -11.93 -7.97 -36.55
N GLY A 82 -10.78 -7.91 -35.87
CA GLY A 82 -9.51 -8.47 -36.32
C GLY A 82 -8.71 -7.59 -37.28
N SER A 83 -9.24 -6.46 -37.74
CA SER A 83 -8.52 -5.49 -38.59
C SER A 83 -7.95 -4.35 -37.76
N LEU A 84 -6.67 -4.02 -37.99
CA LEU A 84 -5.99 -2.88 -37.36
C LEU A 84 -6.53 -1.58 -37.97
N LEU A 85 -7.19 -0.75 -37.15
CA LEU A 85 -7.68 0.57 -37.55
C LEU A 85 -6.58 1.62 -37.51
N GLY A 86 -5.62 1.46 -36.59
CA GLY A 86 -4.49 2.37 -36.47
C GLY A 86 -3.64 2.11 -35.22
N GLU A 87 -2.52 2.81 -35.18
CA GLU A 87 -1.57 2.85 -34.07
C GLU A 87 -1.24 4.30 -33.74
N ALA A 88 -1.14 4.61 -32.46
CA ALA A 88 -0.74 5.93 -31.97
C ALA A 88 0.33 5.75 -30.89
N SER A 89 1.35 6.61 -30.91
CA SER A 89 2.41 6.60 -29.91
C SER A 89 2.54 7.94 -29.21
N GLY A 90 2.93 7.89 -27.95
CA GLY A 90 3.10 9.05 -27.08
C GLY A 90 4.21 8.81 -26.08
N LYS A 91 4.68 9.90 -25.46
CA LYS A 91 5.70 9.85 -24.41
C LYS A 91 5.16 10.59 -23.19
N LEU A 92 5.31 9.96 -22.02
CA LEU A 92 4.96 10.53 -20.73
C LEU A 92 6.21 10.59 -19.86
N LEU A 93 6.58 11.78 -19.41
CA LEU A 93 7.65 11.94 -18.43
C LEU A 93 7.08 11.76 -17.03
N VAL A 94 7.48 10.72 -16.32
CA VAL A 94 7.04 10.48 -14.94
C VAL A 94 8.11 10.97 -13.97
N GLU A 95 7.74 11.90 -13.11
CA GLU A 95 8.61 12.49 -12.09
C GLU A 95 8.20 12.03 -10.70
N VAL A 96 9.07 12.19 -9.71
CA VAL A 96 8.68 12.02 -8.31
C VAL A 96 7.97 13.31 -7.91
N PRO A 97 6.79 13.26 -7.26
CA PRO A 97 6.10 14.48 -6.85
C PRO A 97 7.02 15.32 -5.94
N THR A 98 7.39 16.50 -6.41
CA THR A 98 8.19 17.50 -5.65
C THR A 98 7.30 18.52 -4.97
N VAL A 99 5.99 18.29 -4.91
CA VAL A 99 5.04 19.29 -4.38
C VAL A 99 5.39 19.70 -2.94
N GLU A 100 5.94 18.78 -2.15
CA GLU A 100 6.48 19.04 -0.80
C GLU A 100 7.71 19.95 -0.78
N PHE A 101 8.46 20.04 -1.89
CA PHE A 101 9.60 20.93 -2.07
C PHE A 101 9.21 22.27 -2.71
N ASP A 102 8.16 22.29 -3.55
CA ASP A 102 7.70 23.49 -4.25
C ASP A 102 6.91 24.42 -3.32
N ASP A 103 6.15 23.86 -2.37
CA ASP A 103 5.48 24.59 -1.29
C ASP A 103 5.76 23.89 0.05
N PRO A 104 6.89 24.21 0.71
CA PRO A 104 7.27 23.59 1.97
C PRO A 104 6.43 24.11 3.16
N GLU A 105 5.48 25.02 2.95
CA GLU A 105 4.63 25.51 4.03
C GLU A 105 3.65 24.42 4.50
N VAL A 106 3.61 24.21 5.81
CA VAL A 106 2.67 23.27 6.41
C VAL A 106 1.25 23.80 6.22
N ASN A 107 0.38 23.01 5.60
CA ASN A 107 -1.04 23.33 5.52
C ASN A 107 -1.73 23.10 6.88
N ILE A 108 -1.67 24.12 7.74
CA ILE A 108 -2.23 24.11 9.10
C ILE A 108 -3.72 23.80 9.09
N ALA A 109 -4.48 24.33 8.12
CA ALA A 109 -5.92 24.11 8.01
C ALA A 109 -6.25 22.63 7.77
N LEU A 110 -5.54 22.00 6.82
CA LEU A 110 -5.70 20.58 6.51
C LEU A 110 -5.29 19.68 7.69
N MET A 111 -4.15 19.98 8.32
CA MET A 111 -3.67 19.24 9.50
C MET A 111 -4.65 19.31 10.67
N THR A 112 -5.22 20.50 10.92
CA THR A 112 -6.22 20.70 11.98
C THR A 112 -7.53 19.96 11.69
N ALA A 113 -7.97 19.97 10.42
CA ALA A 113 -9.16 19.23 9.99
C ALA A 113 -8.97 17.71 10.14
N LEU A 114 -7.80 17.18 9.78
CA LEU A 114 -7.46 15.77 9.94
C LEU A 114 -7.35 15.35 11.41
N ALA A 115 -6.73 16.17 12.25
CA ALA A 115 -6.67 15.91 13.68
C ALA A 115 -8.09 15.82 14.27
N SER A 116 -8.95 16.78 13.90
CA SER A 116 -10.33 16.82 14.37
C SER A 116 -11.17 15.62 13.89
N SER A 117 -10.98 15.15 12.66
CA SER A 117 -11.74 14.01 12.11
C SER A 117 -11.24 12.65 12.61
N SER A 118 -9.95 12.52 12.90
CA SER A 118 -9.35 11.29 13.44
C SER A 118 -9.46 11.16 14.97
N GLY A 119 -9.91 12.22 15.65
CA GLY A 119 -9.90 12.30 17.11
C GLY A 119 -8.50 12.54 17.71
N GLY A 120 -7.54 12.96 16.88
CA GLY A 120 -6.20 13.37 17.29
C GLY A 120 -6.10 14.87 17.59
N ALA A 121 -4.87 15.37 17.76
CA ALA A 121 -4.59 16.78 17.95
C ALA A 121 -3.40 17.22 17.08
N TYR A 122 -3.52 18.40 16.48
CA TYR A 122 -2.43 19.06 15.78
C TYR A 122 -1.74 20.07 16.70
N ARG A 123 -0.41 20.06 16.72
CA ARG A 123 0.41 21.08 17.37
C ARG A 123 1.57 21.47 16.45
N PRO A 124 1.92 22.76 16.37
CA PRO A 124 3.09 23.22 15.66
C PRO A 124 4.36 22.73 16.39
N ILE A 125 5.51 22.77 15.71
CA ILE A 125 6.76 22.18 16.23
C ILE A 125 7.23 22.83 17.53
N GLU A 126 6.92 24.11 17.72
CA GLU A 126 7.24 24.88 18.92
C GLU A 126 6.47 24.38 20.16
N ALA A 127 5.32 23.72 19.95
CA ALA A 127 4.45 23.20 21.01
C ALA A 127 4.41 21.66 21.04
N HIS A 128 5.49 21.00 20.60
CA HIS A 128 5.57 19.54 20.56
C HIS A 128 5.41 18.88 21.93
N ASP A 129 5.80 19.55 23.01
CA ASP A 129 5.64 19.08 24.39
C ASP A 129 4.16 18.83 24.75
N GLU A 130 3.24 19.65 24.23
CA GLU A 130 1.80 19.47 24.47
C GLU A 130 1.25 18.18 23.86
N LEU A 131 1.90 17.63 22.81
CA LEU A 131 1.51 16.34 22.23
C LEU A 131 1.82 15.19 23.18
N LEU A 132 2.94 15.26 23.90
CA LEU A 132 3.34 14.25 24.87
C LEU A 132 2.33 14.17 26.03
N ASP A 133 1.82 15.31 26.47
CA ASP A 133 0.78 15.37 27.51
C ASP A 133 -0.56 14.80 27.05
N LEU A 134 -0.88 14.93 25.75
CA LEU A 134 -2.10 14.36 25.16
C LEU A 134 -2.03 12.84 24.98
N ILE A 135 -0.83 12.27 24.86
CA ILE A 135 -0.65 10.82 24.78
C ILE A 135 -0.87 10.24 26.18
N LYS A 136 -2.11 9.85 26.46
CA LYS A 136 -2.40 9.10 27.68
C LYS A 136 -1.65 7.77 27.62
N PRO A 137 -0.74 7.48 28.57
CA PRO A 137 -0.13 6.16 28.66
C PRO A 137 -1.26 5.17 28.94
N THR A 138 -1.64 4.41 27.92
CA THR A 138 -2.51 3.28 28.12
C THR A 138 -1.67 2.26 28.90
N PRO A 139 -2.05 1.88 30.13
CA PRO A 139 -1.35 0.81 30.82
C PRO A 139 -1.55 -0.45 29.99
N GLY A 140 -0.56 -0.75 29.14
CA GLY A 140 -0.53 -1.98 28.39
C GLY A 140 -0.64 -3.11 29.40
N GLN A 141 -1.67 -3.93 29.27
CA GLN A 141 -1.75 -5.20 29.97
C GLN A 141 -0.58 -6.05 29.50
N LYS A 142 0.57 -5.90 30.16
CA LYS A 142 1.74 -6.73 29.90
C LYS A 142 1.39 -8.12 30.42
N ARG A 143 0.84 -8.95 29.55
CA ARG A 143 0.60 -10.36 29.81
C ARG A 143 1.96 -11.06 29.82
N GLU A 144 2.67 -10.96 30.95
CA GLU A 144 3.84 -11.78 31.19
C GLU A 144 3.36 -13.20 31.48
N THR A 145 3.62 -14.10 30.54
CA THR A 145 3.53 -15.54 30.80
C THR A 145 4.70 -15.90 31.70
N LYS A 146 4.51 -15.81 33.03
CA LYS A 146 5.44 -16.41 33.98
C LYS A 146 5.24 -17.92 33.95
N THR A 147 6.14 -18.61 33.25
CA THR A 147 6.29 -20.06 33.36
C THR A 147 6.91 -20.36 34.72
N PHE A 148 6.10 -20.84 35.66
CA PHE A 148 6.62 -21.33 36.93
C PHE A 148 7.22 -22.72 36.69
N ASP A 149 8.55 -22.84 36.73
CA ASP A 149 9.20 -24.15 36.70
C ASP A 149 9.18 -24.73 38.12
N ALA A 150 8.34 -25.75 38.33
CA ALA A 150 8.26 -26.45 39.61
C ALA A 150 9.60 -27.11 39.99
N ARG A 151 10.51 -27.34 39.04
CA ARG A 151 11.85 -27.90 39.28
C ARG A 151 12.77 -26.93 40.01
N ASP A 152 12.60 -25.62 39.80
CA ASP A 152 13.38 -24.56 40.48
C ASP A 152 12.82 -24.22 41.86
N SER A 153 11.63 -24.72 42.20
CA SER A 153 11.07 -24.54 43.53
C SER A 153 11.68 -25.54 44.51
N GLY A 154 12.36 -25.05 45.55
CA GLY A 154 12.97 -25.90 46.60
C GLY A 154 11.97 -26.84 47.30
N ILE A 155 10.67 -26.59 47.14
CA ILE A 155 9.56 -27.43 47.62
C ILE A 155 9.60 -28.83 46.99
N LEU A 156 9.94 -28.96 45.71
CA LEU A 156 10.04 -30.28 45.05
C LEU A 156 11.15 -31.13 45.69
N LEU A 157 12.27 -30.49 46.06
CA LEU A 157 13.42 -31.14 46.69
C LEU A 157 13.06 -31.61 48.12
N VAL A 158 12.37 -30.76 48.89
CA VAL A 158 11.87 -31.12 50.22
C VAL A 158 10.89 -32.31 50.13
N LEU A 159 9.97 -32.31 49.15
CA LEU A 159 9.05 -33.43 48.94
C LEU A 159 9.81 -34.73 48.63
N LEU A 160 10.81 -34.67 47.74
CA LEU A 160 11.63 -35.82 47.35
C LEU A 160 12.40 -36.41 48.54
N LEU A 161 12.82 -35.58 49.50
CA LEU A 161 13.51 -36.04 50.70
C LEU A 161 12.54 -36.61 51.73
N ILE A 162 11.42 -35.92 51.97
CA ILE A 162 10.47 -36.30 53.02
C ILE A 162 9.73 -37.59 52.67
N LEU A 163 9.36 -37.81 51.40
CA LEU A 163 8.60 -38.98 51.00
C LEU A 163 9.27 -40.33 51.35
N PRO A 164 10.56 -40.57 51.02
CA PRO A 164 11.26 -41.80 51.43
C PRO A 164 11.57 -41.85 52.92
N LEU A 165 11.74 -40.70 53.59
CA LEU A 165 11.87 -40.64 55.05
C LEU A 165 10.58 -41.12 55.74
N ILE A 166 9.43 -40.70 55.22
CA ILE A 166 8.12 -41.15 55.68
C ILE A 166 7.96 -42.65 55.39
N GLU A 167 8.28 -43.10 54.18
CA GLU A 167 8.20 -44.53 53.83
C GLU A 167 9.09 -45.37 54.76
N TRP A 168 10.33 -44.96 54.99
CA TRP A 168 11.27 -45.63 55.87
C TRP A 168 10.76 -45.67 57.32
N THR A 169 10.23 -44.55 57.83
CA THR A 169 9.70 -44.52 59.21
C THR A 169 8.45 -45.41 59.35
N ILE A 170 7.58 -45.46 58.34
CA ILE A 170 6.43 -46.38 58.30
C ILE A 170 6.91 -47.83 58.26
N ARG A 171 7.87 -48.16 57.39
CA ARG A 171 8.44 -49.51 57.27
C ARG A 171 9.08 -49.97 58.58
N ARG A 172 9.85 -49.07 59.22
CA ARG A 172 10.51 -49.35 60.50
C ARG A 172 9.52 -49.55 61.65
N LYS A 173 8.42 -48.79 61.68
CA LYS A 173 7.37 -48.95 62.71
C LYS A 173 6.49 -50.17 62.49
N ARG A 174 6.32 -50.63 61.24
CA ARG A 174 5.49 -51.79 60.89
C ARG A 174 6.26 -53.10 60.79
N GLY A 175 7.58 -53.10 60.98
CA GLY A 175 8.39 -54.31 61.16
C GLY A 175 8.64 -55.15 59.90
N PHE A 176 8.38 -54.62 58.71
CA PHE A 176 8.74 -55.28 57.45
C PHE A 176 10.19 -54.97 57.10
N SER A 177 11.12 -55.67 57.75
CA SER A 177 12.49 -55.85 57.25
C SER A 177 12.53 -56.93 56.18
#